data_AF-A0A4R5LQ53-F1
#
_entry.id   AF-A0A4R5LQ53-F1
#
_cell.length_a   1.000
_cell.length_b   1.000
_cell.length_c   1.000
_cell.angle_alpha   90.00
_cell.angle_beta   90.00
_cell.angle_gamma   90.00
#
_symmetry.space_group_name_H-M   'P 1'
#
loop_
_entity.id
_entity.type
_entity.pdbx_description
1 polymer ?
#
loop_
_entity_poly.entity_id
_entity_poly.type
_entity_poly.pdbx_seq_one_letter_code
_entity_poly.pdbx_strand_id
1 'polypeptide(L)'
;MHTEIAEVLIDIEAQLRQLGLWDKIPPSSQALASTEPFCVDTLSLPQWLQFVFIPTIYRLLEAGEPLPERCGISPMAEEFFRDSEMGVEALLQSLESIDALLSQTG
;
A
#
# COMPACT_ATOMS: atom_id res chain seq x y z
N MET A 1 16.15 8.77 2.93
CA MET A 1 15.58 7.42 2.89
C MET A 1 14.32 7.28 3.72
N HIS A 2 14.33 7.32 5.07
CA HIS A 2 13.09 7.10 5.84
C HIS A 2 12.01 8.18 5.61
N THR A 3 12.42 9.43 5.39
CA THR A 3 11.49 10.54 5.11
C THR A 3 10.79 10.39 3.76
N GLU A 4 11.52 9.98 2.71
CA GLU A 4 10.96 9.80 1.35
C GLU A 4 9.87 8.72 1.34
N ILE A 5 10.10 7.61 2.06
CA ILE A 5 9.11 6.55 2.22
C ILE A 5 7.85 7.10 2.90
N ALA A 6 7.99 7.87 3.97
CA ALA A 6 6.86 8.48 4.67
C ALA A 6 6.09 9.47 3.78
N GLU A 7 6.79 10.28 2.97
CA GLU A 7 6.18 11.20 2.01
C GLU A 7 5.34 10.45 0.97
N VAL A 8 5.89 9.37 0.39
CA VAL A 8 5.15 8.55 -0.59
C VAL A 8 3.95 7.86 0.05
N LEU A 9 4.04 7.40 1.30
CA LEU A 9 2.88 6.84 2.02
C LEU A 9 1.77 7.87 2.20
N ILE A 10 2.12 9.13 2.50
CA ILE A 10 1.15 10.23 2.61
C ILE A 10 0.50 10.51 1.26
N ASP A 11 1.27 10.49 0.17
CA ASP A 11 0.73 10.64 -1.18
C ASP A 11 -0.24 9.51 -1.54
N ILE A 12 0.11 8.25 -1.24
CA ILE A 12 -0.79 7.10 -1.44
C ILE A 12 -2.11 7.31 -0.67
N GLU A 13 -2.04 7.72 0.60
CA GLU A 13 -3.24 8.02 1.40
C GLU A 13 -4.08 9.14 0.76
N ALA A 14 -3.44 10.21 0.30
CA ALA A 14 -4.13 11.32 -0.35
C ALA A 14 -4.81 10.87 -1.65
N GLN A 15 -4.14 10.08 -2.49
CA GLN A 15 -4.69 9.53 -3.72
C GLN A 15 -5.87 8.60 -3.43
N LEU A 16 -5.75 7.67 -2.48
CA LEU A 16 -6.84 6.79 -2.07
C LEU A 16 -8.07 7.59 -1.62
N ARG A 17 -7.88 8.68 -0.89
CA ARG A 17 -8.98 9.58 -0.47
C ARG A 17 -9.60 10.32 -1.65
N GLN A 18 -8.79 10.85 -2.55
CA GLN A 18 -9.26 11.56 -3.75
C GLN A 18 -10.07 10.66 -4.67
N LEU A 19 -9.62 9.41 -4.83
CA LEU A 19 -10.28 8.38 -5.64
C LEU A 19 -11.51 7.77 -4.95
N GLY A 20 -11.77 8.11 -3.67
CA GLY A 20 -12.87 7.55 -2.89
C GLY A 20 -12.67 6.08 -2.49
N LEU A 21 -11.43 5.59 -2.55
CA LEU A 21 -11.02 4.24 -2.18
C LEU A 21 -10.60 4.12 -0.70
N TRP A 22 -10.51 5.25 -0.01
CA TRP A 22 -10.20 5.28 1.42
C TRP A 22 -11.41 4.84 2.25
N ASP A 23 -11.24 3.75 2.98
CA ASP A 23 -12.30 3.17 3.79
C ASP A 23 -12.29 3.81 5.18
N LYS A 24 -13.46 4.22 5.66
CA LYS A 24 -13.60 4.72 7.04
C LYS A 24 -13.72 3.59 8.04
N ILE A 25 -14.17 2.42 7.58
CA ILE A 25 -14.46 1.27 8.42
C ILE A 25 -13.32 0.28 8.22
N PRO A 26 -12.53 -0.02 9.26
CA PRO A 26 -11.52 -1.06 9.15
C PRO A 26 -12.18 -2.42 8.92
N PRO A 27 -11.59 -3.28 8.07
CA PRO A 27 -12.06 -4.65 7.90
C PRO A 27 -11.91 -5.43 9.20
N SER A 28 -12.65 -6.54 9.29
CA SER A 28 -12.63 -7.43 10.46
C SER A 28 -11.21 -7.88 10.79
N SER A 29 -10.85 -8.02 12.08
CA SER A 29 -9.55 -8.55 12.48
C SER A 29 -9.22 -9.91 11.86
N GLN A 30 -10.25 -10.72 11.57
CA GLN A 30 -10.09 -12.00 10.87
C GLN A 30 -9.65 -11.82 9.41
N ALA A 31 -10.15 -10.79 8.71
CA ALA A 31 -9.73 -10.47 7.35
C ALA A 31 -8.29 -9.91 7.33
N LEU A 32 -7.96 -9.07 8.30
CA LEU A 32 -6.59 -8.56 8.50
C LEU A 32 -5.59 -9.68 8.86
N ALA A 33 -6.06 -10.76 9.48
CA ALA A 33 -5.26 -11.92 9.86
C ALA A 33 -5.16 -12.98 8.76
N SER A 34 -5.53 -12.66 7.51
CA SER A 34 -5.40 -13.58 6.39
C SER A 34 -3.93 -13.95 6.15
N THR A 35 -3.68 -15.23 5.88
CA THR A 35 -2.35 -15.77 5.59
C THR A 35 -1.97 -15.68 4.11
N GLU A 36 -2.93 -15.34 3.25
CA GLU A 36 -2.69 -15.15 1.82
C GLU A 36 -1.88 -13.88 1.56
N PRO A 37 -1.03 -13.84 0.52
CA PRO A 37 -0.28 -12.65 0.15
C PRO A 37 -1.24 -11.48 -0.13
N PHE A 38 -0.93 -10.29 0.40
CA PHE A 38 -1.77 -9.07 0.33
C PHE A 38 -3.20 -9.23 0.86
N CYS A 39 -3.49 -10.31 1.58
CA CYS A 39 -4.82 -10.67 2.03
C CYS A 39 -5.87 -10.64 0.90
N VAL A 40 -5.48 -10.96 -0.34
CA VAL A 40 -6.32 -10.81 -1.56
C VAL A 40 -7.65 -11.56 -1.51
N ASP A 41 -7.73 -12.63 -0.72
CA ASP A 41 -8.96 -13.41 -0.52
C ASP A 41 -10.01 -12.64 0.31
N THR A 42 -9.54 -11.74 1.19
CA THR A 42 -10.38 -11.13 2.23
C THR A 42 -10.46 -9.60 2.15
N LEU A 43 -9.47 -8.94 1.54
CA LEU A 43 -9.33 -7.50 1.49
C LEU A 43 -9.18 -7.02 0.05
N SER A 44 -9.73 -5.84 -0.23
CA SER A 44 -9.39 -5.12 -1.45
C SER A 44 -8.00 -4.50 -1.32
N LEU A 45 -7.30 -4.29 -2.44
CA LEU A 45 -5.97 -3.67 -2.46
C LEU A 45 -5.90 -2.33 -1.68
N PRO A 46 -6.85 -1.37 -1.84
CA PRO A 46 -6.87 -0.15 -1.03
C PRO A 46 -6.99 -0.39 0.48
N GLN A 47 -7.73 -1.43 0.90
CA GLN A 47 -7.91 -1.78 2.31
C GLN A 47 -6.64 -2.37 2.89
N TRP A 48 -6.00 -3.28 2.16
CA TRP A 48 -4.71 -3.81 2.55
C TRP A 48 -3.66 -2.70 2.65
N LEU A 49 -3.63 -1.77 1.69
CA LEU A 49 -2.73 -0.61 1.71
C LEU A 49 -2.90 0.22 2.99
N GLN A 50 -4.13 0.68 3.26
CA GLN A 50 -4.37 1.61 4.37
C GLN A 50 -4.29 0.95 5.77
N PHE A 51 -4.70 -0.32 5.91
CA PHE A 51 -4.82 -0.99 7.22
C PHE A 51 -3.67 -1.94 7.54
N VAL A 52 -2.95 -2.44 6.53
CA VAL A 52 -1.84 -3.38 6.73
C VAL A 52 -0.53 -2.74 6.32
N PHE A 53 -0.41 -2.28 5.08
CA PHE A 53 0.86 -1.84 4.53
C PHE A 53 1.37 -0.54 5.17
N ILE A 54 0.60 0.55 5.09
CA ILE A 54 0.96 1.86 5.66
C ILE A 54 1.39 1.75 7.14
N PRO A 55 0.57 1.20 8.07
CA PRO A 55 0.97 1.10 9.47
C PRO A 55 2.12 0.13 9.70
N THR A 56 2.32 -0.87 8.85
CA THR A 56 3.47 -1.78 8.96
C THR A 56 4.76 -1.08 8.59
N ILE A 57 4.79 -0.33 7.48
CA ILE A 57 5.99 0.43 7.10
C ILE A 57 6.32 1.48 8.15
N TYR A 58 5.34 2.24 8.65
CA TYR A 58 5.58 3.19 9.74
C TYR A 58 6.21 2.51 10.96
N ARG A 59 5.68 1.36 11.40
CA ARG A 59 6.25 0.61 12.53
C ARG A 59 7.69 0.18 12.27
N LEU A 60 7.99 -0.32 11.07
CA LEU A 60 9.35 -0.74 10.70
C LEU A 60 10.32 0.43 10.67
N LEU A 61 9.89 1.57 10.11
CA LEU A 61 10.66 2.82 10.09
C LEU A 61 10.94 3.33 11.52
N GLU A 62 9.95 3.32 12.39
CA GLU A 62 10.09 3.71 13.81
C GLU A 62 10.98 2.75 14.59
N ALA A 63 10.88 1.45 14.31
CA ALA A 63 11.70 0.41 14.95
C ALA A 63 13.13 0.35 14.39
N GLY A 64 13.39 0.96 13.22
CA GLY A 64 14.65 0.82 12.50
C GLY A 64 14.90 -0.60 11.98
N GLU A 65 13.82 -1.37 11.78
CA GLU A 65 13.87 -2.74 11.27
C GLU A 65 14.01 -2.74 9.75
N PRO A 66 14.56 -3.83 9.17
CA PRO A 66 14.66 -3.97 7.72
C PRO A 66 13.26 -3.92 7.09
N LEU A 67 13.14 -3.09 6.06
CA LEU A 67 11.93 -2.95 5.27
C LEU A 67 11.75 -4.17 4.35
N PRO A 68 10.51 -4.52 3.99
CA PRO A 68 10.28 -5.63 3.08
C PRO A 68 10.93 -5.34 1.71
N GLU A 69 11.87 -6.18 1.31
CA GLU A 69 12.70 -5.97 0.11
C GLU A 69 11.92 -6.01 -1.21
N ARG A 70 10.76 -6.67 -1.24
CA ARG A 70 9.86 -6.70 -2.40
C ARG A 70 8.43 -6.83 -1.96
N CYS A 71 7.62 -5.82 -2.25
CA CYS A 71 6.18 -5.90 -2.07
C CYS A 71 5.46 -6.15 -3.38
N GLY A 72 5.96 -5.74 -4.55
CA GLY A 72 5.30 -6.00 -5.82
C GLY A 72 3.88 -5.44 -5.88
N ILE A 73 3.65 -4.27 -5.27
CA ILE A 73 2.30 -3.70 -5.12
C ILE A 73 1.84 -3.07 -6.43
N SER A 74 2.74 -2.41 -7.17
CA SER A 74 2.44 -1.83 -8.48
C SER A 74 1.75 -2.79 -9.45
N PRO A 75 2.31 -3.98 -9.77
CA PRO A 75 1.66 -4.88 -10.72
C PRO A 75 0.30 -5.38 -10.22
N MET A 76 0.13 -5.53 -8.90
CA MET A 76 -1.16 -5.90 -8.31
C MET A 76 -2.18 -4.76 -8.46
N ALA A 77 -1.75 -3.52 -8.28
CA ALA A 77 -2.56 -2.32 -8.46
C ALA A 77 -2.96 -2.11 -9.92
N GLU A 78 -2.02 -2.27 -10.84
CA GLU A 78 -2.28 -2.24 -12.27
C GLU A 78 -3.31 -3.29 -12.67
N GLU A 79 -3.21 -4.52 -12.15
CA GLU A 79 -4.19 -5.56 -12.44
C GLU A 79 -5.56 -5.25 -11.83
N PHE A 80 -5.61 -4.77 -10.58
CA PHE A 80 -6.85 -4.39 -9.91
C PHE A 80 -7.58 -3.24 -10.61
N PHE A 81 -6.84 -2.25 -11.11
CA PHE A 81 -7.39 -1.09 -11.81
C PHE A 81 -7.42 -1.22 -13.34
N ARG A 82 -6.98 -2.37 -13.90
CA ARG A 82 -6.88 -2.60 -15.35
C ARG A 82 -8.18 -2.28 -16.09
N ASP A 83 -9.31 -2.67 -15.51
CA ASP A 83 -10.65 -2.49 -16.08
C ASP A 83 -11.36 -1.24 -15.51
N SER A 84 -10.68 -0.41 -14.73
CA SER A 84 -11.23 0.79 -14.12
C SER A 84 -10.95 2.01 -14.99
N GLU A 85 -11.98 2.78 -15.35
CA GLU A 85 -11.82 4.10 -16.00
C GLU A 85 -11.39 5.21 -15.01
N MET A 86 -11.04 4.82 -13.79
CA MET A 86 -10.64 5.72 -12.72
C MET A 86 -9.22 6.23 -12.96
N GLY A 87 -8.97 7.52 -12.75
CA GLY A 87 -7.67 8.16 -12.94
C GLY A 87 -6.64 7.77 -11.88
N VAL A 88 -6.23 6.49 -11.87
CA VAL A 88 -5.33 5.90 -10.87
C VAL A 88 -3.86 6.07 -11.19
N GLU A 89 -3.51 6.74 -12.29
CA GLU A 89 -2.12 6.93 -12.74
C GLU A 89 -1.23 7.51 -11.63
N ALA A 90 -1.73 8.52 -10.91
CA ALA A 90 -1.00 9.11 -9.79
C ALA A 90 -0.81 8.13 -8.62
N LEU A 91 -1.84 7.32 -8.31
CA LEU A 91 -1.74 6.28 -7.29
C LEU A 91 -0.71 5.21 -7.71
N LEU A 92 -0.76 4.73 -8.95
CA LEU A 92 0.17 3.73 -9.47
C LEU A 92 1.62 4.25 -9.43
N GLN A 93 1.85 5.51 -9.78
CA GLN A 93 3.17 6.13 -9.67
C GLN A 93 3.68 6.20 -8.22
N SER A 94 2.81 6.53 -7.26
CA SER A 94 3.19 6.49 -5.84
C SER A 94 3.50 5.06 -5.37
N LEU A 95 2.73 4.07 -5.85
CA LEU A 95 2.95 2.65 -5.54
C LEU A 95 4.25 2.11 -6.16
N GLU A 96 4.63 2.58 -7.35
CA GLU A 96 5.90 2.21 -7.98
C GLU A 96 7.07 2.85 -7.23
N SER A 97 6.91 4.12 -6.85
CA SER A 97 7.91 4.86 -6.09
C SER A 97 8.20 4.20 -4.75
N ILE A 98 7.17 3.78 -4.01
CA ILE A 98 7.37 3.08 -2.73
C ILE A 98 8.04 1.71 -2.95
N ASP A 99 7.65 0.95 -3.97
CA ASP A 99 8.24 -0.36 -4.25
C ASP A 99 9.74 -0.26 -4.59
N ALA A 100 10.11 0.77 -5.37
CA ALA A 100 11.49 1.09 -5.68
C ALA A 100 12.28 1.52 -4.43
N LEU A 101 11.72 2.40 -3.59
CA LEU A 101 12.36 2.86 -2.35
C LEU A 101 12.59 1.70 -1.37
N LEU A 102 11.61 0.80 -1.24
CA LEU A 102 11.72 -0.40 -0.41
C LEU A 102 12.80 -1.35 -0.94
N SER A 103 12.84 -1.57 -2.26
CA SER A 103 13.85 -2.41 -2.92
C SER A 103 15.27 -1.87 -2.80
N GLN A 104 15.44 -0.56 -2.63
CA GLN A 104 16.75 0.09 -2.47
C GLN A 104 17.28 0.08 -1.03
N THR A 105 16.46 -0.30 -0.05
CA THR A 105 16.83 -0.30 1.38
C THR A 105 17.23 -1.69 1.90
N GLY A 106 17.25 -2.72 1.03
CA GLY A 106 17.75 -4.07 1.30
C GLY A 106 19.28 -4.20 1.21
#